data_AF-A0AAV2IYE4-F1
#
_entry.id   AF-A0AAV2IYE4-F1
#
_cell.length_a   1.000
_cell.length_b   1.000
_cell.length_c   1.000
_cell.angle_alpha   90.00
_cell.angle_beta   90.00
_cell.angle_gamma   90.00
#
_symmetry.space_group_name_H-M   'P 1'
#
loop_
_entity.id
_entity.type
_entity.pdbx_description
1 polymer ?
#
loop_
_entity_poly.entity_id
_entity_poly.type
_entity_poly.pdbx_seq_one_letter_code
_entity_poly.pdbx_strand_id
1 'polypeptide(L)'
;MLPVDNLRLKDVEKGFMSSKHIFALFNTEHRNVYKDYRQLELATESQEDVDAWKASFLRAGVYPERVTEKEGKSDGADENGSDSFGHSMDPQLERQVETIRNLVDSYMAIVNKTVRDLMPKTIMHLMINSTKEFINAELLAQLYSCGDQNSLMEESVEQAQHRDEMLRMYFALKEGLSIIGDISTSTITTAMPPPVDDSWLQVQRGGSGGRSPATSPTPNRRAPPGPPARPGSRGPPPGAPPAGGPPVPSRPGASPDPGSGPPVPSRPNRAPPSVPSGHGGE
;
A
#
# COMPACT_ATOMS: atom_id res chain seq x y z
N MET A 1 29.55 -25.33 -13.90
CA MET A 1 29.67 -25.86 -12.52
C MET A 1 30.98 -26.65 -12.46
N LEU A 2 31.85 -26.39 -11.48
CA LEU A 2 33.11 -27.10 -11.31
C LEU A 2 32.85 -28.38 -10.49
N PRO A 3 33.12 -29.59 -11.01
CA PRO A 3 32.98 -30.81 -10.21
C PRO A 3 34.00 -30.81 -9.07
N VAL A 4 33.56 -31.20 -7.87
CA VAL A 4 34.40 -31.25 -6.67
C VAL A 4 35.20 -32.55 -6.55
N ASP A 5 34.89 -33.54 -7.38
CA ASP A 5 35.56 -34.84 -7.39
C ASP A 5 37.05 -34.69 -7.72
N ASN A 6 37.89 -35.40 -6.96
CA ASN A 6 39.35 -35.42 -7.12
C ASN A 6 40.02 -34.04 -6.98
N LEU A 7 39.33 -33.06 -6.38
CA LEU A 7 39.93 -31.79 -5.98
C LEU A 7 40.57 -31.91 -4.60
N ARG A 8 41.71 -31.25 -4.43
CA ARG A 8 42.36 -30.99 -3.15
C ARG A 8 42.68 -29.53 -3.00
N LEU A 9 42.76 -29.11 -1.74
CA LEU A 9 43.09 -27.74 -1.36
C LEU A 9 44.55 -27.66 -0.93
N LYS A 10 45.27 -26.64 -1.38
CA LYS A 10 46.61 -26.32 -0.85
C LYS A 10 46.70 -24.84 -0.56
N ASP A 11 47.54 -24.48 0.40
CA ASP A 11 47.84 -23.08 0.67
C ASP A 11 48.83 -22.53 -0.35
N VAL A 12 48.63 -21.27 -0.72
CA VAL A 12 49.50 -20.57 -1.65
C VAL A 12 50.26 -19.51 -0.87
N GLU A 13 51.58 -19.47 -1.06
CA GLU A 13 52.44 -18.50 -0.39
C GLU A 13 52.00 -17.06 -0.76
N LYS A 14 51.91 -16.22 0.27
CA LYS A 14 51.55 -14.81 0.11
C LYS A 14 52.67 -14.10 -0.66
N GLY A 15 52.38 -13.67 -1.89
CA GLY A 15 53.33 -12.91 -2.70
C GLY A 15 53.82 -11.65 -1.99
N PHE A 16 55.07 -11.25 -2.23
CA PHE A 16 55.68 -10.06 -1.63
C PHE A 16 54.79 -8.83 -1.87
N MET A 17 54.31 -8.20 -0.79
CA MET A 17 53.33 -7.09 -0.77
C MET A 17 51.85 -7.42 -1.03
N SER A 18 51.44 -8.68 -1.20
CA SER A 18 50.02 -9.02 -1.24
C SER A 18 49.41 -8.82 0.15
N SER A 19 48.25 -8.18 0.28
CA SER A 19 47.47 -8.17 1.52
C SER A 19 46.46 -9.32 1.59
N LYS A 20 46.18 -9.97 0.46
CA LYS A 20 45.13 -10.98 0.32
C LYS A 20 45.57 -12.34 0.86
N HIS A 21 44.60 -13.09 1.36
CA HIS A 21 44.78 -14.48 1.78
C HIS A 21 44.39 -15.39 0.62
N ILE A 22 45.26 -16.32 0.23
CA ILE A 22 45.11 -17.10 -1.00
C ILE A 22 45.22 -18.59 -0.70
N PHE A 23 44.31 -19.38 -1.25
CA PHE A 23 44.39 -20.84 -1.29
C PHE A 23 44.11 -21.32 -2.72
N ALA A 24 44.58 -22.52 -3.06
CA ALA A 24 44.40 -23.09 -4.39
C ALA A 24 43.66 -24.42 -4.37
N LEU A 25 42.81 -24.63 -5.36
CA LEU A 25 42.24 -25.92 -5.70
C LEU A 25 43.03 -26.55 -6.84
N PHE A 26 43.40 -27.81 -6.71
CA PHE A 26 44.07 -28.57 -7.76
C PHE A 26 43.47 -29.96 -7.89
N ASN A 27 43.63 -30.59 -9.05
CA ASN A 27 43.15 -31.94 -9.28
C ASN A 27 44.25 -32.97 -8.97
N THR A 28 43.93 -34.02 -8.22
CA THR A 28 44.89 -35.09 -7.86
C THR A 28 45.33 -35.94 -9.05
N GLU A 29 44.55 -35.98 -10.12
CA GLU A 29 44.89 -36.70 -11.36
C GLU A 29 45.64 -35.82 -12.37
N HIS A 30 46.16 -34.67 -11.94
CA HIS A 30 46.87 -33.69 -12.78
C HIS A 30 46.05 -33.17 -13.98
N ARG A 31 44.72 -33.30 -13.94
CA ARG A 31 43.80 -32.70 -14.92
C ARG A 31 43.65 -31.20 -14.68
N ASN A 32 43.26 -30.48 -15.72
CA ASN A 32 42.90 -29.07 -15.57
C ASN A 32 41.66 -28.96 -14.67
N VAL A 33 41.74 -28.07 -13.68
CA VAL A 33 40.62 -27.76 -12.77
C VAL A 33 39.60 -26.90 -13.52
N TYR A 34 40.07 -25.83 -14.18
CA TYR A 34 39.20 -24.94 -14.92
C TYR A 34 39.85 -24.49 -16.22
N LYS A 35 39.17 -24.72 -17.36
CA LYS A 35 39.72 -24.45 -18.71
C LYS A 35 41.11 -25.08 -18.87
N ASP A 36 42.13 -24.27 -19.15
CA ASP A 36 43.52 -24.69 -19.31
C ASP A 36 44.34 -24.57 -18.02
N TYR A 37 43.71 -24.17 -16.91
CA TYR A 37 44.37 -23.98 -15.62
C TYR A 37 44.39 -25.28 -14.80
N ARG A 38 45.59 -25.73 -14.43
CA ARG A 38 45.83 -26.90 -13.57
C ARG A 38 45.51 -26.68 -12.10
N GLN A 39 45.45 -25.42 -11.67
CA GLN A 39 45.02 -25.03 -10.33
C GLN A 39 44.20 -23.75 -10.41
N LEU A 40 43.29 -23.56 -9.46
CA LEU A 40 42.48 -22.37 -9.32
C LEU A 40 42.84 -21.68 -8.00
N GLU A 41 43.45 -20.50 -8.08
CA GLU A 41 43.78 -19.68 -6.92
C GLU A 41 42.60 -18.79 -6.55
N LEU A 42 42.18 -18.88 -5.29
CA LEU A 42 41.07 -18.14 -4.72
C LEU A 42 41.62 -17.23 -3.63
N ALA A 43 41.33 -15.93 -3.77
CA ALA A 43 41.81 -14.91 -2.85
C ALA A 43 40.63 -14.29 -2.10
N THR A 44 40.77 -14.16 -0.78
CA THR A 44 39.82 -13.45 0.09
C THR A 44 40.52 -12.30 0.82
N GLU A 45 39.73 -11.41 1.40
CA GLU A 45 40.23 -10.23 2.10
C GLU A 45 40.51 -10.52 3.58
N SER A 46 39.78 -11.47 4.18
CA SER A 46 39.95 -11.91 5.56
C SER A 46 40.45 -13.35 5.67
N GLN A 47 41.23 -13.63 6.71
CA GLN A 47 41.59 -14.99 7.12
C GLN A 47 40.35 -15.79 7.54
N GLU A 48 39.36 -15.13 8.18
CA GLU A 48 38.10 -15.77 8.58
C GLU A 48 37.32 -16.28 7.35
N ASP A 49 37.33 -15.52 6.25
CA ASP A 49 36.72 -15.96 5.00
C ASP A 49 37.44 -17.18 4.42
N VAL A 50 38.78 -17.21 4.45
CA VAL A 50 39.55 -18.39 4.02
C VAL A 50 39.14 -19.61 4.82
N ASP A 51 39.04 -19.48 6.14
CA ASP A 51 38.72 -20.59 7.02
C ASP A 51 37.26 -21.06 6.82
N ALA A 52 36.32 -20.13 6.61
CA ALA A 52 34.94 -20.46 6.25
C ALA A 52 34.82 -21.15 4.87
N TRP A 53 35.60 -20.70 3.88
CA TRP A 53 35.67 -21.34 2.57
C TRP A 53 36.31 -22.73 2.65
N LYS A 54 37.42 -22.88 3.39
CA LYS A 54 38.08 -24.18 3.66
C LYS A 54 37.13 -25.15 4.36
N ALA A 55 36.40 -24.70 5.38
CA ALA A 55 35.39 -25.49 6.07
C ALA A 55 34.25 -25.92 5.13
N SER A 56 33.81 -25.03 4.24
CA SER A 56 32.79 -25.34 3.22
C SER A 56 33.30 -26.36 2.20
N PHE A 57 34.54 -26.24 1.73
CA PHE A 57 35.18 -27.21 0.84
C PHE A 57 35.37 -28.57 1.52
N LEU A 58 35.78 -28.60 2.79
CA LEU A 58 35.89 -29.82 3.58
C LEU A 58 34.53 -30.51 3.72
N ARG A 59 33.47 -29.73 4.00
CA ARG A 59 32.08 -30.24 4.03
C ARG A 59 31.62 -30.79 2.68
N ALA A 60 32.11 -30.22 1.57
CA ALA A 60 31.87 -30.70 0.21
C ALA A 60 32.76 -31.89 -0.20
N GLY A 61 33.65 -32.39 0.69
CA GLY A 61 34.53 -33.53 0.43
C GLY A 61 35.87 -33.19 -0.20
N VAL A 62 36.24 -31.90 -0.28
CA VAL A 62 37.53 -31.43 -0.79
C VAL A 62 38.48 -31.25 0.39
N TYR A 63 39.43 -32.17 0.53
CA TYR A 63 40.37 -32.18 1.65
C TYR A 63 41.63 -31.37 1.36
N PRO A 64 42.23 -30.72 2.38
CA PRO A 64 43.58 -30.18 2.27
C PRO A 64 44.60 -31.24 1.87
N GLU A 65 45.61 -30.84 1.11
CA GLU A 65 46.74 -31.68 0.75
C GLU A 65 47.47 -32.11 2.02
N ARG A 66 47.50 -33.42 2.27
CA ARG A 66 48.35 -33.98 3.32
C ARG A 66 49.78 -33.81 2.85
N VAL A 67 50.57 -33.04 3.59
CA VAL A 67 52.02 -32.93 3.38
C VAL A 67 52.63 -34.31 3.65
N THR A 68 52.74 -35.14 2.61
CA THR A 68 53.65 -36.28 2.66
C THR A 68 55.05 -35.71 2.55
N GLU A 69 55.62 -35.35 3.70
CA GLU A 69 57.04 -35.10 3.84
C GLU A 69 57.78 -36.34 3.34
N LYS A 70 58.48 -36.18 2.23
CA LYS A 70 59.50 -37.12 1.79
C LYS A 70 60.61 -37.09 2.84
N GLU A 71 60.80 -38.23 3.52
CA GLU A 71 61.96 -38.68 4.29
C GLU A 71 62.89 -37.60 4.88
N GLY A 72 62.84 -37.40 6.20
CA GLY A 72 63.84 -36.56 6.87
C GLY A 72 63.65 -36.22 8.35
N LYS A 73 63.33 -37.20 9.21
CA LYS A 73 63.74 -37.29 10.64
C LYS A 73 63.78 -35.99 11.50
N SER A 74 62.81 -35.85 12.41
CA SER A 74 63.08 -35.54 13.83
C SER A 74 61.84 -35.75 14.70
N ASP A 75 62.07 -36.38 15.85
CA ASP A 75 61.14 -36.69 16.94
C ASP A 75 60.42 -35.46 17.54
N GLY A 76 59.19 -35.67 18.02
CA GLY A 76 58.45 -34.70 18.81
C GLY A 76 56.98 -35.08 18.96
N ALA A 77 56.73 -35.99 19.91
CA ALA A 77 55.39 -36.40 20.31
C ALA A 77 54.59 -35.25 20.93
N ASP A 78 53.27 -35.34 20.71
CA ASP A 78 52.18 -34.90 21.58
C ASP A 78 52.16 -33.43 22.03
N GLU A 79 51.22 -32.67 21.44
CA GLU A 79 50.28 -31.78 22.15
C GLU A 79 49.49 -30.92 21.15
N ASN A 80 48.46 -31.48 20.52
CA ASN A 80 47.34 -30.67 20.01
C ASN A 80 46.05 -31.48 19.95
N GLY A 81 45.63 -31.98 21.10
CA GLY A 81 44.41 -32.77 21.28
C GLY A 81 43.32 -32.05 22.07
N SER A 82 43.18 -30.71 21.95
CA SER A 82 42.23 -29.94 22.77
C SER A 82 41.07 -29.31 22.01
N ASP A 83 40.75 -29.75 20.79
CA ASP A 83 39.49 -29.34 20.11
C ASP A 83 38.41 -30.44 20.13
N SER A 84 38.65 -31.51 20.91
CA SER A 84 37.71 -32.63 21.07
C SER A 84 36.52 -32.33 21.99
N PHE A 85 36.35 -31.09 22.45
CA PHE A 85 35.19 -30.67 23.25
C PHE A 85 34.08 -29.96 22.43
N GLY A 86 34.32 -29.68 21.14
CA GLY A 86 33.35 -29.00 20.26
C GLY A 86 32.51 -29.89 19.35
N HIS A 87 32.82 -31.19 19.24
CA HIS A 87 32.26 -32.08 18.21
C HIS A 87 31.46 -33.29 18.74
N SER A 88 31.12 -33.31 20.03
CA SER A 88 30.36 -34.43 20.64
C SER A 88 28.83 -34.27 20.56
N MET A 89 28.32 -33.40 19.69
CA MET A 89 26.91 -33.47 19.34
C MET A 89 26.71 -34.73 18.51
N ASP A 90 25.88 -35.63 19.02
CA ASP A 90 25.49 -36.84 18.29
C ASP A 90 24.95 -36.42 16.90
N PRO A 91 25.60 -36.79 15.79
CA PRO A 91 25.19 -36.41 14.44
C PRO A 91 23.73 -36.81 14.15
N GLN A 92 23.23 -37.84 14.84
CA GLN A 92 21.83 -38.25 14.75
C GLN A 92 20.90 -37.25 15.46
N LEU A 93 21.26 -36.76 16.64
CA LEU A 93 20.49 -35.74 17.36
C LEU A 93 20.45 -34.43 16.59
N GLU A 94 21.57 -34.00 16.00
CA GLU A 94 21.60 -32.78 15.17
C GLU A 94 20.63 -32.88 13.97
N ARG A 95 20.64 -34.03 13.27
CA ARG A 95 19.70 -34.28 12.16
C ARG A 95 18.25 -34.30 12.64
N GLN A 96 17.97 -34.91 13.78
CA GLN A 96 16.62 -34.98 14.35
C GLN A 96 16.12 -33.59 14.76
N VAL A 97 16.95 -32.80 15.43
CA VAL A 97 16.60 -31.42 15.82
C VAL A 97 16.32 -30.58 14.58
N GLU A 98 17.14 -30.70 13.53
CA GLU A 98 16.91 -29.96 12.29
C GLU A 98 15.63 -30.40 11.58
N THR A 99 15.31 -31.70 11.61
CA THR A 99 14.04 -32.21 11.10
C THR A 99 12.86 -31.62 11.88
N ILE A 100 12.95 -31.57 13.20
CA ILE A 100 11.92 -30.99 14.07
C ILE A 100 11.75 -29.50 13.79
N ARG A 101 12.84 -28.73 13.66
CA ARG A 101 12.78 -27.29 13.31
C ARG A 101 12.03 -27.07 12.01
N ASN A 102 12.39 -27.80 10.95
CA ASN A 102 11.73 -27.69 9.65
C ASN A 102 10.23 -28.01 9.73
N LEU A 103 9.82 -29.00 10.53
CA LEU A 103 8.42 -29.34 10.74
C LEU A 103 7.67 -28.26 11.53
N VAL A 104 8.28 -27.73 12.59
CA VAL A 104 7.71 -26.66 13.41
C VAL A 104 7.54 -25.39 12.57
N ASP A 105 8.55 -25.00 11.79
CA ASP A 105 8.48 -23.82 10.92
C ASP A 105 7.37 -23.97 9.87
N SER A 106 7.25 -25.16 9.26
CA SER A 106 6.17 -25.46 8.33
C SER A 106 4.79 -25.37 9.00
N TYR A 107 4.63 -25.96 10.18
CA TYR A 107 3.37 -25.91 10.92
C TYR A 107 3.00 -24.48 11.34
N MET A 108 3.95 -23.73 11.90
CA MET A 108 3.73 -22.34 12.31
C MET A 108 3.43 -21.44 11.11
N ALA A 109 4.00 -21.70 9.93
CA ALA A 109 3.64 -20.99 8.71
C ALA A 109 2.16 -21.22 8.34
N ILE A 110 1.65 -22.44 8.46
CA ILE A 110 0.23 -22.78 8.21
C ILE A 110 -0.66 -22.10 9.25
N VAL A 111 -0.30 -22.16 10.54
CA VAL A 111 -1.04 -21.49 11.62
C VAL A 111 -1.09 -19.99 11.39
N ASN A 112 0.05 -19.35 11.10
CA ASN A 112 0.13 -17.91 10.84
C ASN A 112 -0.66 -17.50 9.60
N LYS A 113 -0.74 -18.35 8.58
CA LYS A 113 -1.62 -18.12 7.42
C LYS A 113 -3.10 -18.18 7.82
N THR A 114 -3.46 -19.16 8.64
CA THR A 114 -4.82 -19.36 9.12
C THR A 114 -5.27 -18.21 10.02
N VAL A 115 -4.45 -17.79 10.98
CA VAL A 115 -4.75 -16.65 11.87
C VAL A 115 -4.90 -15.36 11.08
N ARG A 116 -3.99 -15.08 10.13
CA ARG A 116 -4.08 -13.88 9.28
C ARG A 116 -5.33 -13.85 8.39
N ASP A 117 -5.87 -15.01 8.02
CA ASP A 117 -7.09 -15.11 7.23
C ASP A 117 -8.35 -15.03 8.11
N LEU A 118 -8.38 -15.73 9.24
CA LEU A 118 -9.57 -15.81 10.09
C LEU A 118 -9.77 -14.56 10.94
N MET A 119 -8.71 -13.90 11.43
CA MET A 119 -8.86 -12.75 12.32
C MET A 119 -9.64 -11.59 11.67
N PRO A 120 -9.34 -11.14 10.43
CA PRO A 120 -10.14 -10.11 9.78
C PRO A 120 -11.59 -10.54 9.53
N LYS A 121 -11.82 -11.82 9.20
CA LYS A 121 -13.18 -12.36 8.99
C LYS A 121 -14.00 -12.37 10.26
N THR A 122 -13.39 -12.76 11.38
CA THR A 122 -14.02 -12.72 12.71
C THR A 122 -14.38 -11.29 13.10
N ILE A 123 -13.46 -10.33 12.93
CA ILE A 123 -13.73 -8.91 13.20
C ILE A 123 -14.86 -8.39 12.32
N MET A 124 -14.82 -8.71 11.02
CA MET A 124 -15.85 -8.28 10.07
C MET A 124 -17.23 -8.82 10.47
N HIS A 125 -17.32 -10.11 10.79
CA HIS A 125 -18.59 -10.74 11.12
C HIS A 125 -19.13 -10.28 12.48
N LEU A 126 -18.30 -10.32 13.53
CA LEU A 126 -18.76 -10.07 14.88
C LEU A 126 -18.86 -8.58 15.23
N MET A 127 -17.96 -7.74 14.74
CA MET A 127 -17.95 -6.32 15.11
C MET A 127 -18.58 -5.45 14.02
N ILE A 128 -18.09 -5.55 12.79
CA ILE A 128 -18.49 -4.61 11.73
C ILE A 128 -19.92 -4.89 11.30
N ASN A 129 -20.22 -6.13 10.93
CA ASN A 129 -21.56 -6.50 10.48
C ASN A 129 -22.59 -6.39 11.60
N SER A 130 -22.25 -6.79 12.83
CA SER A 130 -23.13 -6.61 13.98
C SER A 130 -23.41 -5.13 14.27
N THR A 131 -22.40 -4.26 14.26
CA THR A 131 -22.60 -2.80 14.44
C THR A 131 -23.45 -2.22 13.31
N LYS A 132 -23.20 -2.65 12.07
CA LYS A 132 -24.02 -2.24 10.93
C LYS A 132 -25.48 -2.65 11.12
N GLU A 133 -25.74 -3.88 11.56
CA GLU A 133 -27.09 -4.38 11.80
C GLU A 133 -27.76 -3.59 12.93
N PHE A 134 -27.05 -3.35 14.04
CA PHE A 134 -27.50 -2.50 15.14
C PHE A 134 -27.92 -1.10 14.67
N ILE A 135 -27.08 -0.43 13.88
CA ILE A 135 -27.39 0.92 13.36
C ILE A 135 -28.66 0.91 12.50
N ASN A 136 -28.86 -0.12 11.68
CA ASN A 136 -29.98 -0.18 10.74
C ASN A 136 -31.29 -0.66 11.38
N ALA A 137 -31.23 -1.56 12.34
CA ALA A 137 -32.40 -2.25 12.89
C ALA A 137 -32.79 -1.78 14.29
N GLU A 138 -31.82 -1.42 15.14
CA GLU A 138 -32.07 -1.21 16.58
C GLU A 138 -31.90 0.23 17.02
N LEU A 139 -30.93 0.96 16.46
CA LEU A 139 -30.55 2.30 16.90
C LEU A 139 -31.75 3.26 16.98
N LEU A 140 -32.60 3.27 15.95
CA LEU A 140 -33.76 4.17 15.92
C LEU A 140 -34.76 3.85 17.04
N ALA A 141 -35.04 2.57 17.29
CA ALA A 141 -35.91 2.15 18.37
C ALA A 141 -35.34 2.54 19.74
N GLN A 142 -34.02 2.43 19.91
CA GLN A 142 -33.35 2.87 21.13
C GLN A 142 -33.46 4.39 21.34
N LEU A 143 -33.23 5.19 20.30
CA LEU A 143 -33.37 6.65 20.38
C LEU A 143 -34.80 7.08 20.76
N TYR A 144 -35.82 6.39 20.23
CA TYR A 144 -37.21 6.65 20.62
C TYR A 144 -37.54 6.20 22.05
N SER A 145 -36.81 5.21 22.59
CA SER A 145 -37.00 4.74 23.97
C SER A 145 -36.43 5.69 25.04
N CYS A 146 -35.59 6.66 24.65
CA CYS A 146 -34.90 7.58 25.57
C CYS A 146 -35.81 8.61 26.27
N GLY A 147 -37.12 8.61 26.00
CA GLY A 147 -38.14 9.31 26.79
C GLY A 147 -38.28 10.80 26.48
N ASP A 148 -37.19 11.57 26.37
CA ASP A 148 -37.22 12.99 26.03
C ASP A 148 -36.75 13.26 24.60
N GLN A 149 -37.66 13.06 23.65
CA GLN A 149 -37.41 13.32 22.23
C GLN A 149 -37.23 14.81 21.93
N ASN A 150 -37.84 15.70 22.73
CA ASN A 150 -37.81 17.15 22.46
C ASN A 150 -36.43 17.72 22.76
N SER A 151 -35.81 17.32 23.87
CA SER A 151 -34.43 17.71 24.16
C SER A 151 -33.44 17.09 23.17
N LEU A 152 -33.66 15.83 22.76
CA LEU A 152 -32.79 15.15 21.79
C LEU A 152 -32.79 15.83 20.40
N MET A 153 -33.93 16.42 20.00
CA MET A 153 -34.11 17.11 18.72
C MET A 153 -34.01 18.63 18.83
N GLU A 154 -33.44 19.15 19.92
CA GLU A 154 -33.30 20.59 20.12
C GLU A 154 -32.41 21.22 19.04
N GLU A 155 -32.87 22.34 18.47
CA GLU A 155 -32.12 23.10 17.47
C GLU A 155 -30.92 23.79 18.14
N SER A 156 -29.73 23.70 17.53
CA SER A 156 -28.59 24.46 18.03
C SER A 156 -28.82 25.96 17.85
N VAL A 157 -28.33 26.77 18.78
CA VAL A 157 -28.49 28.24 18.74
C VAL A 157 -27.95 28.84 17.43
N GLU A 158 -26.84 28.31 16.92
CA GLU A 158 -26.26 28.72 15.64
C GLU A 158 -27.19 28.43 14.46
N GLN A 159 -27.82 27.24 14.44
CA GLN A 159 -28.75 26.87 13.38
C GLN A 159 -30.04 27.70 13.45
N ALA A 160 -30.54 27.98 14.66
CA ALA A 160 -31.69 28.85 14.86
C ALA A 160 -31.42 30.27 14.34
N GLN A 161 -30.25 30.84 14.66
CA GLN A 161 -29.83 32.14 14.14
C GLN A 161 -29.69 32.13 12.61
N HIS A 162 -29.05 31.10 12.05
CA HIS A 162 -28.89 30.98 10.60
C HIS A 162 -30.25 30.88 9.88
N ARG A 163 -31.20 30.12 10.43
CA ARG A 163 -32.57 30.05 9.93
C ARG A 163 -33.26 31.42 9.98
N ASP A 164 -33.11 32.16 11.07
CA ASP A 164 -33.71 33.49 11.23
C ASP A 164 -33.09 34.52 10.26
N GLU A 165 -31.78 34.46 10.03
CA GLU A 165 -31.08 35.27 9.02
C GLU A 165 -31.58 34.97 7.60
N MET A 166 -31.69 33.68 7.25
CA MET A 166 -32.23 33.26 5.94
C MET A 166 -33.68 33.73 5.75
N LEU A 167 -34.51 33.63 6.79
CA LEU A 167 -35.88 34.15 6.75
C LEU A 167 -35.90 35.66 6.55
N ARG A 168 -35.05 36.39 7.26
CA ARG A 168 -34.94 37.85 7.12
C ARG A 168 -34.53 38.25 5.71
N MET A 169 -33.53 37.55 5.16
CA MET A 169 -33.08 37.76 3.79
C MET A 169 -34.17 37.41 2.77
N TYR A 170 -34.89 36.31 2.97
CA TYR A 170 -36.02 35.92 2.13
C TYR A 170 -37.10 37.01 2.08
N PHE A 171 -37.52 37.55 3.23
CA PHE A 171 -38.52 38.61 3.27
C PHE A 171 -38.03 39.90 2.61
N ALA A 172 -36.77 40.29 2.86
CA ALA A 172 -36.18 41.46 2.21
C ALA A 172 -36.12 41.33 0.68
N LEU A 173 -35.79 40.14 0.17
CA LEU A 173 -35.78 39.87 -1.27
C LEU A 173 -37.20 39.89 -1.87
N LYS A 174 -38.18 39.32 -1.16
CA LYS A 174 -39.58 39.33 -1.59
C LYS A 174 -40.14 40.76 -1.64
N GLU A 175 -39.82 41.58 -0.64
CA GLU A 175 -40.19 43.00 -0.61
C GLU A 175 -39.50 43.76 -1.76
N GLY A 176 -38.20 43.54 -1.97
CA GLY A 176 -37.47 44.14 -3.09
C GLY A 176 -38.10 43.80 -4.45
N LEU A 177 -38.53 42.56 -4.66
CA LEU A 177 -39.26 42.16 -5.87
C LEU A 177 -40.61 42.85 -5.99
N SER A 178 -41.35 43.02 -4.89
CA SER A 178 -42.62 43.76 -4.89
C SER A 178 -42.41 45.21 -5.33
N ILE A 179 -41.39 45.88 -4.78
CA ILE A 179 -41.06 47.27 -5.13
C ILE A 179 -40.70 47.39 -6.62
N ILE A 180 -39.90 46.46 -7.15
CA ILE A 180 -39.58 46.44 -8.60
C ILE A 180 -40.88 46.29 -9.42
N GLY A 181 -41.78 45.39 -9.00
CA GLY A 181 -43.09 45.23 -9.61
C GLY A 181 -43.88 46.53 -9.61
N ASP A 182 -43.99 47.20 -8.47
CA ASP A 182 -44.74 48.45 -8.31
C ASP A 182 -44.17 49.57 -9.18
N ILE A 183 -42.85 49.72 -9.25
CA ILE A 183 -42.19 50.70 -10.14
C ILE A 183 -42.51 50.40 -11.60
N SER A 184 -42.43 49.13 -12.01
CA SER A 184 -42.64 48.72 -13.40
C SER A 184 -44.07 49.02 -13.90
N THR A 185 -45.07 48.98 -13.01
CA THR A 185 -46.47 49.24 -13.37
C THR A 185 -46.93 50.67 -13.09
N SER A 186 -46.27 51.39 -12.17
CA SER A 186 -46.77 52.68 -11.66
C SER A 186 -45.99 53.90 -12.15
N THR A 187 -44.86 53.73 -12.83
CA THR A 187 -44.08 54.86 -13.36
C THR A 187 -44.19 54.97 -14.89
N ILE A 188 -44.43 56.19 -15.37
CA ILE A 188 -44.46 56.52 -16.81
C ILE A 188 -43.10 57.08 -17.20
N THR A 189 -42.42 56.41 -18.13
CA THR A 189 -41.20 56.93 -18.74
C THR A 189 -41.55 58.13 -19.62
N THR A 190 -41.10 59.32 -19.23
CA THR A 190 -41.14 60.49 -20.10
C THR A 190 -40.05 60.35 -21.17
N ALA A 191 -40.40 60.51 -22.44
CA ALA A 191 -39.41 60.48 -23.52
C ALA A 191 -38.46 61.68 -23.36
N MET A 192 -37.16 61.46 -23.58
CA MET A 192 -36.18 62.55 -23.53
C MET A 192 -36.58 63.65 -24.52
N PRO A 193 -36.53 64.94 -24.12
CA PRO A 193 -36.79 66.03 -25.04
C PRO A 193 -35.77 66.00 -26.19
N PRO A 194 -36.16 66.44 -27.40
CA PRO A 194 -35.25 66.47 -28.54
C PRO A 194 -34.02 67.32 -28.22
N PRO A 195 -32.82 66.93 -28.69
CA PRO A 195 -31.60 67.70 -28.47
C PRO A 195 -31.78 69.11 -29.05
N VAL A 196 -31.46 70.12 -28.24
CA VAL A 196 -31.56 71.53 -28.63
C VAL A 196 -30.37 71.87 -29.54
N ASP A 197 -30.63 72.50 -30.68
CA ASP A 197 -29.58 72.93 -31.60
C ASP A 197 -28.96 74.26 -31.10
N ASP A 198 -27.71 74.21 -30.62
CA ASP A 198 -26.95 75.34 -30.07
C ASP A 198 -26.44 76.34 -31.13
N SER A 199 -26.97 76.29 -32.35
CA SER A 199 -26.55 77.14 -33.48
C SER A 199 -26.68 78.66 -33.23
N TRP A 200 -27.44 79.10 -32.22
CA TRP A 200 -27.54 80.52 -31.87
C TRP A 200 -26.33 81.06 -31.08
N LEU A 201 -25.51 80.18 -30.47
CA LEU A 201 -24.37 80.58 -29.63
C LEU A 201 -23.10 80.95 -30.44
N GLN A 202 -23.08 80.72 -31.75
CA GLN A 202 -21.89 80.97 -32.59
C GLN A 202 -21.82 82.37 -33.22
N VAL A 203 -22.89 83.18 -33.20
CA VAL A 203 -22.95 84.44 -33.98
C VAL A 203 -22.31 85.65 -33.28
N GLN A 204 -21.87 85.55 -32.02
CA GLN A 204 -21.34 86.71 -31.28
C GLN A 204 -19.93 86.51 -30.67
N ARG A 205 -18.99 85.87 -31.40
CA ARG A 205 -17.54 85.97 -31.10
C ARG A 205 -16.67 86.04 -32.36
N GLY A 206 -16.83 87.13 -33.11
CA GLY A 206 -15.70 87.75 -33.78
C GLY A 206 -14.94 88.60 -32.77
N GLY A 207 -13.70 88.22 -32.42
CA GLY A 207 -12.84 89.02 -31.54
C GLY A 207 -12.21 88.23 -30.38
N SER A 208 -10.94 87.90 -30.58
CA SER A 208 -9.87 87.82 -29.56
C SER A 208 -10.24 87.51 -28.09
N GLY A 209 -9.76 86.36 -27.60
CA GLY A 209 -9.28 86.22 -26.23
C GLY A 209 -10.20 85.51 -25.23
N GLY A 210 -9.60 84.58 -24.47
CA GLY A 210 -10.19 83.97 -23.27
C GLY A 210 -10.53 82.49 -23.47
N ARG A 211 -9.56 81.58 -23.30
CA ARG A 211 -9.29 80.84 -22.05
C ARG A 211 -10.48 80.01 -21.57
N SER A 212 -10.51 78.75 -21.98
CA SER A 212 -11.31 77.68 -21.36
C SER A 212 -10.74 77.35 -19.97
N PRO A 213 -11.55 77.18 -18.91
CA PRO A 213 -11.08 76.58 -17.67
C PRO A 213 -10.94 75.06 -17.83
N ALA A 214 -9.81 74.54 -17.39
CA ALA A 214 -9.50 73.11 -17.38
C ALA A 214 -10.40 72.33 -16.41
N THR A 215 -10.87 71.17 -16.86
CA THR A 215 -11.57 70.16 -16.08
C THR A 215 -10.62 69.50 -15.06
N SER A 216 -11.00 69.49 -13.78
CA SER A 216 -10.29 68.79 -12.71
C SER A 216 -10.27 67.26 -12.91
N PRO A 217 -9.19 66.55 -12.53
CA PRO A 217 -9.08 65.12 -12.74
C PRO A 217 -9.76 64.32 -11.62
N THR A 218 -10.58 63.35 -12.01
CA THR A 218 -11.13 62.29 -11.14
C THR A 218 -10.00 61.39 -10.60
N PRO A 219 -10.01 61.00 -9.30
CA PRO A 219 -9.05 60.04 -8.78
C PRO A 219 -9.50 58.60 -9.10
N ASN A 220 -8.69 57.90 -9.88
CA ASN A 220 -8.79 56.45 -10.13
C ASN A 220 -8.72 55.68 -8.80
N ARG A 221 -9.84 55.10 -8.36
CA ARG A 221 -9.88 54.09 -7.30
C ARG A 221 -9.33 52.77 -7.83
N ARG A 222 -8.00 52.60 -7.73
CA ARG A 222 -7.31 51.32 -7.96
C ARG A 222 -7.47 50.45 -6.71
N ALA A 223 -7.97 49.23 -6.87
CA ALA A 223 -8.05 48.23 -5.80
C ALA A 223 -6.63 47.76 -5.36
N PRO A 224 -6.41 47.38 -4.09
CA PRO A 224 -5.13 46.89 -3.61
C PRO A 224 -4.79 45.49 -4.16
N PRO A 225 -3.50 45.14 -4.30
CA PRO A 225 -3.09 43.85 -4.85
C PRO A 225 -3.35 42.71 -3.87
N GLY A 226 -3.89 41.60 -4.37
CA GLY A 226 -4.07 40.35 -3.62
C GLY A 226 -2.74 39.61 -3.34
N PRO A 227 -2.76 38.62 -2.44
CA PRO A 227 -1.56 37.89 -2.00
C PRO A 227 -0.98 36.97 -3.10
N PRO A 228 0.31 36.60 -3.02
CA PRO A 228 1.05 35.99 -4.12
C PRO A 228 0.64 34.54 -4.40
N ALA A 229 0.49 34.21 -5.69
CA ALA A 229 0.21 32.87 -6.19
C ALA A 229 1.45 31.95 -6.09
N ARG A 230 1.20 30.68 -5.71
CA ARG A 230 2.18 29.59 -5.68
C ARG A 230 2.28 28.91 -7.06
N PRO A 231 3.45 28.41 -7.51
CA PRO A 231 3.63 27.99 -8.90
C PRO A 231 3.02 26.63 -9.23
N GLY A 232 2.19 26.60 -10.29
CA GLY A 232 2.17 25.61 -11.37
C GLY A 232 1.77 24.15 -11.08
N SER A 233 0.53 23.78 -11.45
CA SER A 233 0.31 22.59 -12.29
C SER A 233 -0.95 22.77 -13.15
N ARG A 234 -0.79 22.56 -14.45
CA ARG A 234 -1.86 22.61 -15.48
C ARG A 234 -2.73 21.36 -15.34
N GLY A 235 -4.02 21.55 -15.08
CA GLY A 235 -5.05 20.52 -15.25
C GLY A 235 -6.41 21.19 -15.54
N PRO A 236 -7.21 20.69 -16.50
CA PRO A 236 -8.53 21.25 -16.77
C PRO A 236 -9.51 20.92 -15.62
N PRO A 237 -10.55 21.75 -15.40
CA PRO A 237 -11.45 21.58 -14.26
C PRO A 237 -12.34 20.32 -14.43
N PRO A 238 -12.64 19.57 -13.35
CA PRO A 238 -13.61 18.48 -13.42
C PRO A 238 -15.02 19.07 -13.60
N GLY A 239 -15.68 18.67 -14.68
CA GLY A 239 -17.07 19.01 -14.97
C GLY A 239 -18.05 18.35 -14.00
N ALA A 240 -19.23 18.97 -13.87
CA ALA A 240 -20.36 18.48 -13.09
C ALA A 240 -20.78 17.05 -13.48
N PRO A 241 -21.32 16.24 -12.55
CA PRO A 241 -21.75 14.89 -12.87
C PRO A 241 -23.01 14.93 -13.76
N PRO A 242 -23.08 14.13 -14.84
CA PRO A 242 -24.31 13.97 -15.58
C PRO A 242 -25.30 13.10 -14.77
N ALA A 243 -26.55 13.55 -14.74
CA ALA A 243 -27.69 12.71 -14.37
C ALA A 243 -27.80 11.54 -15.37
N GLY A 244 -27.57 10.32 -14.90
CA GLY A 244 -27.67 9.12 -15.73
C GLY A 244 -27.25 7.88 -14.96
N GLY A 245 -28.23 7.18 -14.38
CA GLY A 245 -28.00 5.89 -13.74
C GLY A 245 -27.57 4.81 -14.74
N PRO A 246 -26.86 3.76 -14.29
CA PRO A 246 -26.42 2.67 -15.16
C PRO A 246 -27.62 1.82 -15.65
N PRO A 247 -27.52 1.20 -16.85
CA PRO A 247 -28.61 0.42 -17.43
C PRO A 247 -28.84 -0.88 -16.65
N VAL A 248 -30.12 -1.18 -16.43
CA VAL A 248 -30.61 -2.41 -15.81
C VAL A 248 -30.40 -3.59 -16.77
N PRO A 249 -29.74 -4.69 -16.38
CA PRO A 249 -29.69 -5.90 -17.20
C PRO A 249 -31.08 -6.55 -17.30
N SER A 250 -31.45 -6.89 -18.53
CA SER A 250 -32.71 -7.51 -18.93
C SER A 250 -33.06 -8.74 -18.10
N ARG A 251 -34.33 -8.80 -17.66
CA ARG A 251 -34.97 -9.93 -16.98
C ARG A 251 -35.49 -10.92 -18.03
N PRO A 252 -35.06 -12.19 -18.06
CA PRO A 252 -35.82 -13.24 -18.74
C PRO A 252 -36.98 -13.65 -17.82
N GLY A 253 -38.18 -13.67 -18.39
CA GLY A 253 -39.43 -13.95 -17.68
C GLY A 253 -39.63 -15.42 -17.30
N ALA A 254 -40.60 -15.58 -16.39
CA ALA A 254 -41.55 -16.67 -16.20
C ALA A 254 -41.04 -18.12 -16.03
N SER A 255 -41.42 -18.70 -14.89
CA SER A 255 -41.36 -20.11 -14.52
C SER A 255 -41.89 -21.09 -15.59
N PRO A 256 -41.43 -22.35 -15.50
CA PRO A 256 -42.37 -23.42 -15.19
C PRO A 256 -41.95 -24.24 -13.94
N ASP A 257 -42.94 -24.90 -13.36
CA ASP A 257 -42.94 -25.64 -12.07
C ASP A 257 -42.19 -27.01 -12.15
N PRO A 258 -42.18 -27.89 -11.12
CA PRO A 258 -40.97 -28.33 -10.45
C PRO A 258 -40.71 -29.84 -10.68
N GLY A 259 -39.59 -30.21 -11.28
CA GLY A 259 -39.29 -31.65 -11.36
C GLY A 259 -38.16 -32.02 -12.31
N SER A 260 -36.92 -31.78 -11.88
CA SER A 260 -35.76 -32.63 -12.17
C SER A 260 -34.48 -31.85 -11.83
N GLY A 261 -33.81 -32.23 -10.74
CA GLY A 261 -32.47 -31.74 -10.45
C GLY A 261 -31.41 -32.32 -11.43
N PRO A 262 -30.31 -31.62 -11.69
CA PRO A 262 -29.23 -32.11 -12.56
C PRO A 262 -28.45 -33.27 -11.90
N PRO A 263 -27.82 -34.16 -12.69
CA PRO A 263 -27.20 -35.38 -12.17
C PRO A 263 -25.91 -35.11 -11.39
N VAL A 264 -25.75 -35.80 -10.26
CA VAL A 264 -24.58 -35.76 -9.37
C VAL A 264 -23.47 -36.69 -9.91
N PRO A 265 -22.19 -36.27 -9.94
CA PRO A 265 -21.09 -37.14 -10.35
C PRO A 265 -20.85 -38.29 -9.35
N SER A 266 -20.64 -39.50 -9.88
CA SER A 266 -20.48 -40.75 -9.14
C SER A 266 -19.28 -40.74 -8.17
N ARG A 267 -19.55 -40.96 -6.88
CA ARG A 267 -18.52 -41.27 -5.86
C ARG A 267 -18.27 -42.78 -5.80
N PRO A 268 -17.01 -43.25 -5.70
CA PRO A 268 -16.71 -44.66 -5.44
C PRO A 268 -17.17 -45.08 -4.04
N ASN A 269 -17.86 -46.22 -3.97
CA ASN A 269 -18.41 -46.81 -2.76
C ASN A 269 -17.29 -47.29 -1.81
N ARG A 270 -17.15 -46.66 -0.63
CA ARG A 270 -16.25 -47.13 0.44
C ARG A 270 -17.12 -47.72 1.55
N ALA A 271 -17.16 -49.04 1.64
CA ALA A 271 -17.86 -49.74 2.71
C ALA A 271 -17.23 -49.41 4.07
N PRO A 272 -18.02 -49.20 5.14
CA PRO A 272 -17.49 -49.00 6.48
C PRO A 272 -16.94 -50.33 7.05
N PRO A 273 -15.91 -50.30 7.90
CA PRO A 273 -15.37 -51.50 8.52
C PRO A 273 -16.36 -52.10 9.53
N SER A 274 -16.47 -53.42 9.53
CA SER A 274 -17.32 -54.20 10.43
C SER A 274 -16.80 -54.16 11.87
N VAL A 275 -17.70 -53.86 12.81
CA VAL A 275 -17.46 -53.84 14.26
C VAL A 275 -17.63 -55.27 14.82
N PRO A 276 -16.68 -55.82 15.60
CA PRO A 276 -16.88 -57.11 16.24
C PRO A 276 -17.88 -56.98 17.41
N SER A 277 -18.97 -57.73 17.35
CA SER A 277 -19.88 -57.93 18.50
C SER A 277 -19.31 -59.01 19.42
N GLY A 278 -19.28 -58.72 20.72
CA GLY A 278 -18.76 -59.62 21.74
C GLY A 278 -19.58 -60.89 21.91
N HIS A 279 -18.91 -61.94 22.39
CA HIS A 279 -19.55 -63.09 23.03
C HIS A 279 -19.26 -63.00 24.53
N GLY A 280 -20.34 -62.97 25.32
CA GLY A 280 -20.34 -63.30 26.74
C GLY A 280 -21.18 -64.55 26.95
N GLY A 281 -20.82 -65.33 27.98
CA GLY A 281 -21.45 -66.57 28.44
C GLY A 281 -20.62 -67.79 28.04
N GLU A 282 -20.12 -68.65 28.94
CA GLU A 282 -20.45 -68.99 30.33
C GLU A 282 -19.22 -68.96 31.26
#